data_AF-A0A9P0PBU0-F1
#
_entry.id   AF-A0A9P0PBU0-F1
#
_cell.length_a   1.000
_cell.length_b   1.000
_cell.length_c   1.000
_cell.angle_alpha   90.00
_cell.angle_beta   90.00
_cell.angle_gamma   90.00
#
_symmetry.space_group_name_H-M   'P 1'
#
loop_
_entity.id
_entity.type
_entity.pdbx_description
1 polymer ?
#
loop_
_entity_poly.entity_id
_entity_poly.type
_entity_poly.pdbx_seq_one_letter_code
_entity_poly.pdbx_strand_id
1 'polypeptide(L)' 'MVRTYKKKSSRGSWSKESMKQAIDAVLSKTIGYRKGFQLYGVPQTTLERYVVKTLQVTLNPYFPKKKKMSL' A
#
# COMPACT_ATOMS: atom_id res chain seq x y z
N MET A 1 8.01 18.75 26.93
CA MET A 1 9.07 18.16 26.08
C MET A 1 8.43 17.10 25.17
N VAL A 2 8.55 17.22 23.85
CA VAL A 2 7.90 16.28 22.91
C VAL A 2 8.64 14.95 22.90
N ARG A 3 7.94 13.83 23.16
CA ARG A 3 8.52 12.49 23.11
C ARG A 3 8.67 12.06 21.65
N THR A 4 9.89 12.00 21.14
CA THR A 4 10.20 11.45 19.81
C THR A 4 10.10 9.93 19.84
N TYR A 5 9.04 9.39 19.24
CA TYR A 5 8.84 7.95 19.14
C TYR A 5 9.67 7.34 18.01
N LYS A 6 10.54 6.37 18.34
CA LYS A 6 11.24 5.52 17.36
C LYS A 6 10.55 4.16 17.30
N LYS A 7 10.13 3.74 16.11
CA LYS A 7 9.44 2.46 15.89
C LYS A 7 10.44 1.31 16.07
N LYS A 8 10.05 0.26 16.80
CA LYS A 8 10.92 -0.90 17.08
C LYS A 8 10.88 -2.00 16.02
N SER A 9 9.83 -2.03 15.17
CA SER A 9 9.62 -3.12 14.20
C SER A 9 9.76 -2.66 12.76
N SER A 10 10.27 -3.57 11.92
CA SER A 10 10.33 -3.43 10.47
C SER A 10 8.99 -3.74 9.76
N ARG A 11 7.92 -4.00 10.53
CA ARG A 11 6.58 -4.22 9.95
C ARG A 11 6.10 -2.94 9.26
N GLY A 12 5.81 -3.08 7.97
CA GLY A 12 5.43 -1.97 7.10
C GLY A 12 6.61 -1.16 6.57
N SER A 13 7.84 -1.65 6.70
CA SER A 13 9.05 -1.05 6.12
C SER A 13 9.28 -1.51 4.67
N TRP A 14 8.23 -1.63 3.87
CA TRP A 14 8.39 -1.81 2.42
C TRP A 14 8.90 -0.51 1.80
N SER A 15 9.55 -0.62 0.65
CA SER A 15 9.88 0.57 -0.14
C SER A 15 8.64 1.05 -0.88
N LYS A 16 8.54 2.36 -1.12
CA LYS A 16 7.45 2.92 -1.95
C LYS A 16 7.53 2.38 -3.38
N GLU A 17 8.75 2.17 -3.86
CA GLU A 17 9.04 1.64 -5.20
C GLU A 17 8.56 0.20 -5.35
N SER A 18 8.89 -0.68 -4.39
CA SER A 18 8.44 -2.08 -4.42
C SER A 18 6.92 -2.19 -4.34
N MET A 19 6.26 -1.30 -3.59
CA MET A 19 4.80 -1.22 -3.58
C MET A 19 4.22 -0.79 -4.92
N LYS A 20 4.80 0.23 -5.57
CA LYS A 20 4.36 0.70 -6.89
C LYS A 20 4.52 -0.39 -7.95
N GLN A 21 5.71 -0.99 -8.03
CA GLN A 21 6.00 -2.07 -8.98
C GLN A 21 5.07 -3.28 -8.79
N ALA A 22 4.78 -3.65 -7.54
CA ALA A 22 3.84 -4.72 -7.25
C ALA A 22 2.41 -4.41 -7.73
N ILE A 23 1.93 -3.17 -7.54
CA ILE A 23 0.61 -2.73 -8.00
C ILE A 23 0.55 -2.76 -9.53
N ASP A 24 1.54 -2.19 -10.21
CA ASP A 24 1.59 -2.11 -11.68
C ASP A 24 1.63 -3.53 -12.31
N ALA A 25 2.40 -4.44 -11.71
CA ALA A 25 2.46 -5.85 -12.13
C ALA A 25 1.12 -6.59 -11.96
N VAL A 26 0.40 -6.33 -10.85
CA VAL A 26 -0.91 -6.95 -10.62
C VAL A 26 -1.98 -6.36 -11.55
N LEU A 27 -1.98 -5.03 -11.75
CA LEU A 27 -2.93 -4.35 -12.63
C LEU A 27 -2.73 -4.75 -14.10
N SER A 28 -1.50 -4.93 -14.53
CA SER A 28 -1.16 -5.45 -15.86
C SER A 28 -1.51 -6.94 -16.04
N LYS A 29 -2.02 -7.62 -14.99
CA LYS A 29 -2.32 -9.06 -14.96
C LYS A 29 -1.11 -9.95 -15.28
N THR A 30 0.11 -9.42 -15.18
CA THR A 30 1.35 -10.19 -15.42
C THR A 30 1.67 -11.11 -14.26
N ILE A 31 1.35 -10.68 -13.02
CA ILE A 31 1.68 -11.38 -11.79
C ILE A 31 0.45 -11.40 -10.87
N GLY A 32 0.17 -12.56 -10.25
CA GLY A 32 -0.85 -12.70 -9.21
C GLY A 32 -0.37 -12.28 -7.82
N TYR A 33 -1.29 -11.98 -6.90
CA TYR A 33 -0.98 -11.42 -5.57
C TYR A 33 0.08 -12.19 -4.76
N ARG A 34 -0.01 -13.53 -4.76
CA ARG A 34 0.96 -14.40 -4.05
C ARG A 34 2.38 -14.27 -4.60
N LYS A 35 2.51 -14.15 -5.92
CA LYS A 35 3.81 -14.02 -6.59
C LYS A 35 4.35 -12.60 -6.48
N GLY A 36 3.47 -11.59 -6.43
CA GLY A 36 3.86 -10.22 -6.09
C GLY A 36 4.45 -10.09 -4.68
N PHE A 37 3.89 -10.82 -3.70
CA PHE A 37 4.47 -10.88 -2.35
C PHE A 37 5.90 -11.43 -2.37
N GLN A 38 6.15 -12.52 -3.09
CA GLN A 38 7.48 -13.15 -3.16
C GLN A 38 8.51 -12.25 -3.85
N LEU A 39 8.12 -11.53 -4.91
CA LEU A 39 9.04 -10.69 -5.69
C LEU A 39 9.33 -9.34 -5.02
N TYR A 40 8.32 -8.70 -4.44
CA TYR A 40 8.43 -7.32 -3.96
C TYR A 40 8.44 -7.20 -2.42
N GLY A 41 8.26 -8.30 -1.70
CA GLY A 41 8.23 -8.34 -0.23
C GLY A 41 7.02 -7.62 0.39
N VAL A 42 5.99 -7.32 -0.40
CA VAL A 42 4.77 -6.64 0.04
C VAL A 42 3.70 -7.69 0.38
N PRO A 43 3.17 -7.73 1.62
CA PRO A 43 2.18 -8.73 2.00
C PRO A 43 0.94 -8.71 1.10
N GLN A 44 0.39 -9.90 0.80
CA GLN A 44 -0.76 -10.05 -0.09
C GLN A 44 -1.95 -9.14 0.28
N THR A 45 -2.40 -9.18 1.54
CA THR A 45 -3.53 -8.35 2.00
C THR A 45 -3.25 -6.86 1.93
N THR A 46 -1.97 -6.47 2.05
CA THR A 46 -1.55 -5.09 1.82
C THR A 46 -1.66 -4.77 0.34
N LEU A 47 -1.15 -5.62 -0.54
CA LEU A 47 -1.19 -5.42 -1.98
C LEU A 47 -2.63 -5.29 -2.50
N GLU A 48 -3.54 -6.18 -2.09
CA GLU A 48 -4.97 -6.12 -2.42
C GLU A 48 -5.61 -4.78 -2.03
N ARG A 49 -5.37 -4.34 -0.78
CA ARG A 49 -5.90 -3.05 -0.29
C ARG A 49 -5.39 -1.87 -1.11
N TYR A 50 -4.12 -1.87 -1.50
CA TYR A 50 -3.54 -0.78 -2.27
C TYR A 50 -4.01 -0.80 -3.73
N VAL A 51 -4.14 -1.98 -4.35
CA VAL A 51 -4.69 -2.14 -5.70
C VAL A 51 -6.14 -1.64 -5.75
N VAL A 52 -6.98 -2.04 -4.80
CA VAL A 52 -8.36 -1.53 -4.70
C VAL A 52 -8.37 -0.02 -4.50
N LYS A 53 -7.50 0.51 -3.64
CA LYS A 53 -7.39 1.96 -3.42
C LYS A 53 -6.97 2.70 -4.70
N THR A 54 -6.01 2.17 -5.47
CA THR A 54 -5.60 2.77 -6.73
C THR A 54 -6.73 2.75 -7.76
N LEU A 55 -7.46 1.63 -7.85
CA LEU A 55 -8.62 1.50 -8.74
C LEU A 55 -9.79 2.42 -8.34
N GLN A 56 -10.06 2.56 -7.05
CA GLN A 56 -11.08 3.48 -6.54
C GLN A 56 -10.74 4.93 -6.84
N VAL A 57 -9.47 5.34 -6.71
CA VAL A 57 -9.02 6.68 -7.08
C VAL A 57 -9.19 6.93 -8.57
N THR A 58 -8.90 5.94 -9.43
CA THR A 58 -9.08 6.08 -10.88
C THR A 58 -10.54 6.16 -11.30
N LEU A 59 -11.44 5.45 -10.60
CA LEU A 59 -12.87 5.37 -10.95
C LEU A 59 -13.74 6.42 -10.24
N ASN A 60 -13.28 6.99 -9.14
CA ASN A 60 -14.02 7.99 -8.40
C ASN A 60 -13.08 9.06 -7.79
N PRO A 61 -12.91 10.23 -8.44
CA PRO A 61 -11.98 11.26 -8.00
C PRO A 61 -12.40 12.00 -6.73
N TYR A 62 -13.61 11.76 -6.19
CA TYR A 62 -14.18 12.51 -5.07
C TYR A 62 -14.04 11.85 -3.70
N PHE A 63 -13.31 10.74 -3.53
CA PHE A 63 -13.22 10.11 -2.21
C PHE A 63 -12.29 10.92 -1.28
N PRO A 64 -12.82 11.62 -0.25
CA PRO A 64 -11.98 12.43 0.61
C PRO A 64 -11.06 11.52 1.42
N LYS A 65 -9.75 11.80 1.41
CA LYS A 65 -8.80 11.17 2.35
C LYS A 65 -9.35 11.45 3.75
N LYS A 66 -9.81 10.41 4.46
CA LYS A 66 -10.37 10.54 5.83
C LYS A 66 -9.43 11.43 6.66
N LYS A 67 -9.80 12.70 6.88
CA LYS A 67 -9.14 13.56 7.86
C LYS A 67 -9.33 12.86 9.20
N LYS A 68 -8.24 12.58 9.92
CA LYS A 68 -8.35 12.31 11.35
C LYS A 68 -8.98 13.57 11.95
N MET A 69 -10.26 13.49 12.32
CA MET A 69 -10.86 14.48 13.20
C MET A 69 -10.09 14.38 14.52
N SER A 70 -9.27 15.41 14.79
CA SER A 70 -8.83 15.66 16.15
C SER A 70 -10.08 16.03 16.92
N LEU A 71 -10.41 15.23 17.93
CA LEU A 71 -11.22 15.70 19.05
C LEU A 71 -10.43 16.77 19.82
#